data_AF-A0A7K9RUT0-F1
#
_entry.id   AF-A0A7K9RUT0-F1
#
_cell.length_a   1.000
_cell.length_b   1.000
_cell.length_c   1.000
_cell.angle_alpha   90.00
_cell.angle_beta   90.00
_cell.angle_gamma   90.00
#
_symmetry.space_group_name_H-M   'P 1'
#
loop_
_entity.id
_entity.type
_entity.pdbx_description
1 polymer ?
#
loop_
_entity_poly.entity_id
_entity_poly.type
_entity_poly.pdbx_seq_one_letter_code
_entity_poly.pdbx_strand_id
1 'polypeptide(L)'
;CFPAVELDPHYIRALLRRAELYEKTEKLDEALEDYKAVLEKDPSVHQAREACMVSLSLSVNLGLTYLSLFYFPSHLVFSWNVIAGKLKDLGNLVLRPFGLSTENFQVKQDSSTGSYSINFVQNPNNNR
;
A
#
# COMPACT_ATOMS: atom_id res chain seq x y z
N CYS A 1 -18.69 22.96 22.39
CA CYS A 1 -18.78 22.64 20.95
C CYS A 1 -19.98 21.75 20.63
N PHE A 2 -20.30 20.74 21.46
CA PHE A 2 -21.42 19.81 21.22
C PHE A 2 -22.81 20.46 21.06
N PRO A 3 -23.27 21.39 21.93
CA PRO A 3 -24.60 21.99 21.77
C PRO A 3 -24.73 22.85 20.51
N ALA A 4 -23.60 23.38 20.01
CA ALA A 4 -23.60 24.23 18.81
C ALA A 4 -23.77 23.43 17.52
N VAL A 5 -23.35 22.16 17.50
CA VAL A 5 -23.55 21.26 16.35
C VAL A 5 -25.01 20.75 16.31
N GLU A 6 -25.65 20.64 17.47
CA GLU A 6 -27.08 20.27 17.59
C GLU A 6 -28.01 21.41 17.16
N LEU A 7 -27.63 22.66 17.41
CA LEU A 7 -28.41 23.83 17.02
C LEU A 7 -28.28 24.12 15.52
N ASP A 8 -27.06 24.04 14.97
CA ASP A 8 -26.80 24.27 13.54
C ASP A 8 -25.79 23.23 12.99
N PRO A 9 -26.28 22.17 12.32
CA PRO A 9 -25.44 21.16 11.65
C PRO A 9 -24.57 21.72 10.51
N HIS A 10 -24.74 22.99 10.16
CA HIS A 10 -23.99 23.71 9.14
C HIS A 10 -22.94 24.66 9.71
N TYR A 11 -22.74 24.69 11.03
CA TYR A 11 -21.83 25.62 11.66
C TYR A 11 -20.36 25.14 11.63
N ILE A 12 -19.67 25.50 10.54
CA ILE A 12 -18.29 25.07 10.23
C ILE A 12 -17.30 25.36 11.37
N ARG A 13 -17.42 26.54 12.01
CA ARG A 13 -16.54 26.91 13.13
C ARG A 13 -16.68 26.00 14.36
N ALA A 14 -17.86 25.43 14.60
CA ALA A 14 -18.03 24.47 15.70
C ALA A 14 -17.43 23.11 15.37
N LEU A 15 -17.54 22.65 14.11
CA LEU A 15 -16.92 21.42 13.64
C LEU A 15 -15.39 21.48 13.72
N LEU A 16 -14.79 22.58 13.24
CA LEU A 16 -13.34 22.79 13.35
C LEU A 16 -12.86 22.78 14.80
N ARG A 17 -13.55 23.51 15.70
CA ARG A 17 -13.20 23.49 17.13
C ARG A 17 -13.39 22.12 17.77
N ARG A 18 -14.32 21.30 17.28
CA ARG A 18 -14.53 19.94 17.79
C ARG A 18 -13.41 19.01 17.31
N ALA A 19 -13.02 19.11 16.03
CA ALA A 19 -11.90 18.38 15.46
C ALA A 19 -10.56 18.72 16.16
N GLU A 20 -10.28 19.99 16.43
CA GLU A 20 -9.09 20.43 17.19
C GLU A 20 -9.07 19.86 18.63
N LEU A 21 -10.24 19.71 19.26
CA LEU A 21 -10.33 19.07 20.57
C LEU A 21 -10.06 17.57 20.47
N TYR A 22 -10.58 16.92 19.42
CA TYR A 22 -10.33 15.50 19.19
C TYR A 22 -8.85 15.21 18.91
N GLU A 23 -8.17 16.06 18.14
CA GLU A 23 -6.71 16.00 17.96
C GLU A 23 -5.95 16.08 19.29
N LYS A 24 -6.34 17.00 20.18
CA LYS A 24 -5.73 17.13 21.51
C LYS A 24 -5.99 15.92 22.41
N THR A 25 -7.06 15.18 22.14
CA THR A 25 -7.39 13.92 22.83
C THR A 25 -6.90 12.67 22.09
N GLU A 26 -6.08 12.84 21.04
CA GLU A 26 -5.53 11.77 20.19
C GLU A 26 -6.58 10.90 19.47
N LYS A 27 -7.81 11.42 19.37
CA LYS A 27 -8.95 10.79 18.70
C LYS A 27 -9.00 11.22 17.24
N LEU A 28 -8.03 10.73 16.47
CA LEU A 28 -7.81 11.18 15.09
C LEU A 28 -8.93 10.73 14.14
N ASP A 29 -9.57 9.59 14.42
CA ASP A 29 -10.64 9.04 13.59
C ASP A 29 -11.91 9.91 13.66
N GLU A 30 -12.33 10.31 14.86
CA GLU A 30 -13.46 11.22 15.05
C GLU A 30 -13.14 12.64 14.56
N ALA A 31 -11.89 13.10 14.71
CA ALA A 31 -11.44 14.38 14.15
C ALA A 31 -11.56 14.40 12.61
N LEU A 32 -11.22 13.29 11.95
CA LEU A 32 -11.30 13.15 10.50
C LEU A 32 -12.74 13.26 9.98
N GLU A 33 -13.72 12.69 10.67
CA GLU A 33 -15.12 12.80 10.29
C GLU A 33 -15.59 14.26 10.31
N ASP A 34 -15.20 15.00 11.35
CA ASP A 34 -15.51 16.42 11.48
C ASP A 34 -14.85 17.25 10.36
N TYR A 35 -13.59 16.98 10.04
CA TYR A 35 -12.90 17.68 8.94
C TYR A 35 -13.49 17.34 7.57
N LYS A 36 -13.92 16.09 7.34
CA LYS A 36 -14.63 15.71 6.11
C LYS A 36 -15.95 16.45 5.99
N ALA A 37 -16.74 16.52 7.05
CA ALA A 37 -18.00 17.27 7.06
C ALA A 37 -17.80 18.77 6.81
N VAL A 38 -16.66 19.34 7.21
CA VAL A 38 -16.28 20.73 6.87
C VAL A 38 -15.95 20.87 5.39
N LEU A 39 -15.14 19.96 4.83
CA LEU A 39 -14.72 20.00 3.42
C LEU A 39 -15.88 19.75 2.44
N GLU A 40 -16.87 18.93 2.83
CA GLU A 40 -18.10 18.72 2.05
C GLU A 40 -18.94 19.99 1.93
N LYS A 41 -18.85 20.89 2.91
CA LYS A 41 -19.56 22.18 2.91
C LYS A 41 -18.73 23.26 2.23
N ASP A 42 -17.52 23.48 2.74
CA ASP A 42 -16.58 24.50 2.26
C ASP A 42 -15.21 23.89 1.95
N PRO A 43 -14.91 23.57 0.68
CA PRO A 43 -13.62 23.01 0.28
C PRO A 43 -12.48 24.04 0.30
N SER A 44 -12.77 25.32 0.55
CA SER A 44 -11.79 26.40 0.65
C SER A 44 -11.08 26.47 2.02
N VAL A 45 -11.53 25.70 3.01
CA VAL A 45 -10.95 25.71 4.35
C VAL A 45 -9.61 24.96 4.37
N HIS A 46 -8.52 25.72 4.36
CA HIS A 46 -7.15 25.18 4.36
C HIS A 46 -6.86 24.25 5.54
N GLN A 47 -7.34 24.60 6.75
CA GLN A 47 -7.12 23.85 7.98
C GLN A 47 -7.66 22.41 7.90
N ALA A 48 -8.90 22.25 7.41
CA ALA A 48 -9.50 20.93 7.25
C ALA A 48 -8.82 20.10 6.16
N ARG A 49 -8.32 20.76 5.11
CA ARG A 49 -7.62 20.10 4.01
C ARG A 49 -6.25 19.59 4.42
N GLU A 50 -5.51 20.38 5.18
CA GLU A 50 -4.21 19.99 5.74
C GLU A 50 -4.37 18.84 6.74
N ALA A 51 -5.31 18.95 7.68
CA ALA A 51 -5.58 17.90 8.66
C ALA A 51 -6.04 16.59 7.99
N CYS A 52 -6.95 16.66 7.02
CA CYS A 52 -7.36 15.49 6.24
C CYS A 52 -6.18 14.91 5.45
N MET A 53 -5.33 15.74 4.84
CA MET A 53 -4.16 15.28 4.08
C MET A 53 -3.10 14.61 4.96
N VAL A 54 -2.82 15.15 6.15
CA VAL A 54 -1.86 14.55 7.10
C VAL A 54 -2.39 13.22 7.60
N SER A 55 -3.66 13.16 7.97
CA SER A 55 -4.28 11.91 8.40
C SER A 55 -4.40 10.89 7.27
N LEU A 56 -4.77 11.31 6.05
CA LEU A 56 -4.74 10.42 4.87
C LEU A 56 -3.31 9.99 4.53
N SER A 57 -2.30 10.86 4.69
CA SER A 57 -0.89 10.52 4.44
C SER A 57 -0.39 9.48 5.45
N LEU A 58 -0.81 9.57 6.72
CA LEU A 58 -0.56 8.53 7.72
C LEU A 58 -1.30 7.24 7.35
N SER A 59 -2.59 7.33 7.02
CA SER A 59 -3.40 6.20 6.55
C SER A 59 -2.93 5.62 5.22
N VAL A 60 -2.23 6.37 4.37
CA VAL A 60 -1.64 5.90 3.11
C VAL A 60 -0.26 5.32 3.36
N ASN A 61 0.54 5.81 4.31
CA ASN A 61 1.80 5.14 4.66
C ASN A 61 1.54 3.82 5.41
N LEU A 62 0.66 3.82 6.41
CA LEU A 62 0.16 2.60 7.03
C LEU A 62 -0.64 1.77 6.02
N GLY A 63 -1.47 2.41 5.21
CA GLY A 63 -2.33 1.76 4.23
C GLY A 63 -1.63 1.30 2.96
N LEU A 64 -0.44 1.74 2.59
CA LEU A 64 0.34 1.15 1.49
C LEU A 64 1.00 -0.15 1.96
N THR A 65 1.44 -0.20 3.22
CA THR A 65 1.85 -1.46 3.86
C THR A 65 0.67 -2.41 4.09
N TYR A 66 -0.53 -1.87 4.39
CA TYR A 66 -1.75 -2.66 4.54
C TYR A 66 -2.43 -3.01 3.20
N LEU A 67 -2.44 -2.15 2.17
CA LEU A 67 -3.01 -2.42 0.83
C LEU A 67 -2.18 -3.46 0.09
N SER A 68 -0.86 -3.54 0.27
CA SER A 68 -0.10 -4.67 -0.27
C SER A 68 -0.53 -6.01 0.36
N LEU A 69 -1.06 -5.99 1.58
CA LEU A 69 -1.62 -7.16 2.28
C LEU A 69 -3.12 -7.39 2.03
N PHE A 70 -3.89 -6.35 1.68
CA PHE A 70 -5.35 -6.43 1.51
C PHE A 70 -5.82 -6.44 0.04
N TYR A 71 -5.12 -5.74 -0.86
CA TYR A 71 -5.43 -5.72 -2.31
C TYR A 71 -4.70 -6.80 -3.10
N PHE A 72 -3.68 -7.40 -2.50
CA PHE A 72 -3.20 -8.73 -2.84
C PHE A 72 -3.74 -9.64 -1.74
N PRO A 73 -4.89 -10.31 -1.94
CA PRO A 73 -5.44 -11.22 -0.93
C PRO A 73 -4.32 -12.12 -0.42
N SER A 74 -4.13 -12.27 0.90
CA SER A 74 -3.08 -13.15 1.43
C SER A 74 -3.13 -14.56 0.81
N HIS A 75 -4.32 -15.02 0.41
CA HIS A 75 -4.49 -16.26 -0.34
C HIS A 75 -3.93 -16.21 -1.77
N LEU A 76 -4.01 -15.07 -2.48
CA LEU A 76 -3.42 -14.87 -3.80
C LEU A 76 -1.91 -14.68 -3.72
N VAL A 77 -1.37 -13.97 -2.73
CA VAL A 77 0.10 -13.90 -2.52
C VAL A 77 0.66 -15.28 -2.21
N PHE A 78 -0.01 -16.02 -1.32
CA PHE A 78 0.38 -17.39 -1.00
C PHE A 78 0.26 -18.30 -2.22
N SER A 79 -0.87 -18.26 -2.93
CA SER A 79 -1.08 -19.02 -4.17
C SER A 79 -0.05 -18.67 -5.24
N TRP A 80 0.29 -17.38 -5.42
CA TRP A 80 1.30 -16.92 -6.36
C TRP A 80 2.69 -17.44 -6.02
N ASN A 81 3.11 -17.37 -4.75
CA ASN A 81 4.38 -17.95 -4.31
C ASN A 81 4.42 -19.48 -4.52
N VAL A 82 3.30 -20.18 -4.26
CA VAL A 82 3.18 -21.63 -4.49
C VAL A 82 3.24 -21.95 -5.99
N ILE A 83 2.55 -21.19 -6.85
CA ILE A 83 2.54 -21.40 -8.30
C ILE A 83 3.91 -21.08 -8.90
N ALA A 84 4.56 -19.98 -8.48
CA ALA A 84 5.90 -19.62 -8.91
C ALA A 84 6.93 -20.68 -8.51
N GLY A 85 6.83 -21.21 -7.28
CA GLY A 85 7.63 -22.34 -6.82
C GLY A 85 7.41 -23.59 -7.67
N LYS A 86 6.16 -24.00 -7.87
CA LYS A 86 5.80 -25.16 -8.71
C LYS A 86 6.27 -25.01 -10.15
N LEU A 87 6.19 -23.81 -10.72
CA LEU A 87 6.65 -23.54 -12.08
C LEU A 87 8.19 -23.62 -12.15
N LYS A 88 8.90 -23.13 -11.13
CA LYS A 88 10.36 -23.27 -11.02
C LYS A 88 10.76 -24.75 -10.94
N ASP A 89 10.05 -25.55 -10.15
CA ASP A 89 10.31 -26.98 -10.01
C ASP A 89 10.04 -27.74 -11.31
N LEU A 90 8.96 -27.41 -12.01
CA LEU A 90 8.64 -27.97 -13.32
C LEU A 90 9.73 -27.62 -14.35
N GLY A 91 10.17 -26.37 -14.38
CA GLY A 91 11.28 -25.94 -15.23
C GLY A 91 12.57 -26.71 -14.93
N ASN A 92 12.87 -26.90 -13.65
CA ASN A 92 14.03 -27.70 -13.23
C ASN A 92 13.89 -29.19 -13.62
N LEU A 93 12.69 -29.77 -13.60
CA LEU A 93 12.47 -31.16 -14.04
C LEU A 93 12.80 -31.35 -15.53
N VAL A 94 12.46 -30.36 -16.37
CA VAL A 94 12.79 -30.38 -17.80
C VAL A 94 14.28 -30.13 -18.05
N LEU A 95 14.93 -29.31 -17.22
CA LEU A 95 16.33 -28.91 -17.41
C LEU A 95 17.36 -29.89 -16.80
N ARG A 96 16.94 -30.69 -15.81
CA ARG A 96 17.79 -31.69 -15.13
C ARG A 96 18.50 -32.68 -16.08
N PRO A 97 17.84 -33.28 -17.09
CA PRO A 97 18.51 -34.17 -18.06
C PRO A 97 19.64 -33.51 -18.84
N PHE A 98 19.68 -32.17 -18.90
CA PHE A 98 20.70 -31.39 -19.56
C PHE A 98 21.78 -30.86 -18.59
N GLY A 99 21.71 -31.21 -17.31
CA GLY A 99 22.59 -30.66 -16.28
C GLY A 99 22.39 -29.17 -16.03
N LEU A 100 21.19 -28.65 -16.32
CA LEU A 100 20.84 -27.24 -16.19
C LEU A 100 19.73 -27.05 -15.16
N SER A 101 19.60 -25.82 -14.66
CA SER A 101 18.52 -25.38 -13.79
C SER A 101 18.03 -23.99 -14.19
N THR A 102 16.85 -23.64 -13.69
CA THR A 102 16.27 -22.29 -13.81
C THR A 102 17.16 -21.19 -13.24
N GLU A 103 18.15 -21.51 -12.41
CA GLU A 103 19.09 -20.55 -11.81
C GLU A 103 20.27 -20.23 -12.73
N ASN A 104 20.53 -21.07 -13.74
CA ASN A 104 21.54 -20.78 -14.75
C ASN A 104 21.14 -19.62 -15.67
N PHE A 105 19.85 -19.26 -15.73
CA PHE A 105 19.32 -18.21 -16.61
C PHE A 105 18.94 -16.98 -15.79
N GLN A 106 19.88 -16.04 -15.65
CA GLN A 106 19.67 -14.79 -14.91
C GLN A 106 19.12 -13.70 -15.83
N VAL A 107 17.89 -13.28 -15.55
CA VAL A 107 17.28 -12.15 -16.25
C VAL A 107 17.72 -10.86 -15.58
N LYS A 108 18.36 -9.95 -16.34
CA LYS A 108 18.68 -8.60 -15.90
C LYS A 108 17.87 -7.60 -16.71
N GLN A 109 17.10 -6.78 -16.01
CA GLN A 109 16.38 -5.67 -16.61
C GLN A 109 17.25 -4.41 -16.54
N ASP A 110 17.44 -3.74 -17.66
CA ASP A 110 18.08 -2.44 -17.70
C ASP A 110 17.05 -1.35 -17.36
N SER A 111 17.26 -0.66 -16.24
CA SER A 111 16.34 0.37 -15.73
C SER A 111 16.24 1.61 -16.63
N SER A 112 17.20 1.81 -17.53
CA SER A 112 17.24 2.99 -18.41
C SER A 112 16.47 2.80 -19.72
N THR A 113 16.42 1.56 -20.23
CA THR A 113 15.79 1.23 -21.52
C THR A 113 14.56 0.34 -21.39
N GLY A 114 14.31 -0.21 -20.20
CA GLY A 114 13.25 -1.20 -19.94
C GLY A 114 13.51 -2.56 -20.60
N SER A 115 14.69 -2.76 -21.22
CA SER A 115 15.02 -3.96 -21.96
C SER A 115 15.36 -5.12 -21.03
N TYR A 116 14.96 -6.33 -21.42
CA TYR A 116 15.28 -7.57 -20.71
C TYR A 116 16.45 -8.28 -21.38
N SER A 117 17.50 -8.58 -20.61
CA SER A 117 18.65 -9.37 -21.05
C SER A 117 18.71 -10.68 -20.26
N ILE A 118 18.94 -11.80 -20.96
CA ILE A 118 19.08 -13.11 -20.33
C ILE A 118 20.56 -13.47 -20.35
N ASN A 119 21.16 -13.59 -19.17
CA ASN A 119 22.55 -14.01 -19.00
C ASN A 119 22.59 -15.45 -18.53
N PHE A 120 23.40 -16.25 -19.20
CA PHE A 120 23.60 -17.63 -18.82
C PHE A 120 24.85 -17.77 -17.96
N VAL A 121 24.70 -18.28 -16.74
CA VAL A 121 25.79 -18.49 -15.78
C VAL A 121 25.86 -19.97 -15.42
N GLN A 122 26.95 -20.63 -15.81
CA GLN A 122 27.22 -22.01 -15.43
C GLN A 122 27.89 -22.02 -14.05
N ASN A 123 27.19 -22.52 -13.03
CA ASN A 123 27.78 -22.71 -11.71
C ASN A 123 28.23 -24.19 -11.59
N PRO A 124 29.54 -24.48 -11.49
CA PRO A 124 30.07 -25.85 -11.60
C PRO A 124 29.73 -26.80 -10.42
N ASN A 125 29.00 -26.33 -9.40
CA ASN A 125 28.81 -27.06 -8.13
C ASN A 125 27.36 -27.52 -7.84
N ASN A 126 26.42 -27.46 -8.77
CA ASN A 126 25.00 -27.78 -8.49
C ASN A 126 24.59 -29.26 -8.76
N ASN A 127 25.57 -30.15 -8.95
CA ASN A 127 25.36 -31.56 -9.31
C ASN A 127 25.72 -32.52 -8.16
N ARG A 128 24.93 -32.53 -7.09
CA ARG A 128 24.82 -33.71 -6.19
C ARG A 128 23.40 -33.86 -5.69
#